data_AF-A0A5R8Y6D9-F1
#
_entry.id   AF-A0A5R8Y6D9-F1
#
_cell.length_a   1.000
_cell.length_b   1.000
_cell.length_c   1.000
_cell.angle_alpha   90.00
_cell.angle_beta   90.00
_cell.angle_gamma   90.00
#
_symmetry.space_group_name_H-M   'P 1'
#
loop_
_entity.id
_entity.type
_entity.pdbx_description
1 polymer ?
#
loop_
_entity_poly.entity_id
_entity_poly.type
_entity_poly.pdbx_seq_one_letter_code
_entity_poly.pdbx_strand_id
1 'polypeptide(L)'
;MLEMLAWTDDAPALAEMVDCLERIEIPAGFAKPAWKNLYSHFEDQSNNSWGRSQALRGAMLLSQENAVLVRNLQASILDVSMDDDPRFLRHVAKVVGAIMHRYPDADFNLLLERLATLELAADEACLEIGLAKLREGLAAPSEDALWSALVSAKKWFEQSLERSERRPDAKLYLLCTTFLLTVRDDGLRADMKDRLPELKTAAIEYTAFAQMRHASHSWLAVSSKERFHWLSMATKLAALAHSLSKEVWLNVALVIEDELLSIFYPGSEVFGLLSTPGLDASMQDAAIRGLRERRYYLQALDEWLQVNVDHGKARAIAELRETLERSVEGSLHRRPFDDTTTSQLVEVLIDVGFSEATAKLGVSELRMHVDADVMVAELWQRVIDQFATQPDYSLFPDARMLVEALINLLLRFLAARSNVGVSTDPAASYLFQRNGELPVEHDLQLDFLKFLHAAGLTSFQAEARDRGGGRADIDIRFRGVNTIIEVKKDGNVPDNATLAKRYAGQATGYLTTGVRFGFLLVLDLTDRKGHQQQISERITVERKTPAGSDTEYLIVVARVQALRKTPHELK
;
A
#
# COMPACT_ATOMS: atom_id res chain seq x y z
N MET A 1 43.94 -29.85 -31.25
CA MET A 1 43.20 -28.69 -30.72
C MET A 1 43.90 -28.07 -29.52
N LEU A 2 43.98 -28.73 -28.36
CA LEU A 2 44.64 -28.17 -27.15
C LEU A 2 46.11 -27.78 -27.37
N GLU A 3 46.85 -28.57 -28.16
CA GLU A 3 48.21 -28.19 -28.58
C GLU A 3 48.23 -27.03 -29.57
N MET A 4 47.22 -26.88 -30.42
CA MET A 4 47.15 -25.77 -31.39
C MET A 4 46.74 -24.46 -30.73
N LEU A 5 45.92 -24.52 -29.66
CA LEU A 5 45.57 -23.37 -28.80
C LEU A 5 46.80 -22.70 -28.19
N ALA A 6 47.92 -23.44 -28.11
CA ALA A 6 49.19 -22.93 -27.59
C ALA A 6 49.98 -22.07 -28.59
N TRP A 7 49.63 -22.06 -29.89
CA TRP A 7 50.44 -21.46 -30.95
C TRP A 7 49.66 -20.64 -31.98
N THR A 8 48.36 -20.41 -31.77
CA THR A 8 47.51 -19.68 -32.72
C THR A 8 47.48 -18.18 -32.36
N ASP A 9 47.90 -17.34 -33.30
CA ASP A 9 47.78 -15.87 -33.22
C ASP A 9 46.60 -15.34 -34.09
N ASP A 10 45.94 -16.23 -34.83
CA ASP A 10 44.78 -15.90 -35.66
C ASP A 10 43.51 -15.83 -34.80
N ALA A 11 42.94 -14.63 -34.69
CA ALA A 11 41.79 -14.39 -33.82
C ALA A 11 40.53 -15.22 -34.18
N PRO A 12 40.19 -15.43 -35.48
CA PRO A 12 39.11 -16.34 -35.87
C PRO A 12 39.35 -17.78 -35.45
N ALA A 13 40.54 -18.33 -35.73
CA ALA A 13 40.89 -19.68 -35.29
C ALA A 13 40.82 -19.82 -33.76
N LEU A 14 41.31 -18.81 -33.02
CA LEU A 14 41.23 -18.78 -31.56
C LEU A 14 39.77 -18.81 -31.08
N ALA A 15 38.88 -18.02 -31.69
CA ALA A 15 37.46 -18.00 -31.35
C ALA A 15 36.80 -19.38 -31.52
N GLU A 16 37.04 -20.03 -32.67
CA GLU A 16 36.50 -21.37 -32.95
C GLU A 16 37.02 -22.41 -31.94
N MET A 17 38.30 -22.32 -31.59
CA MET A 17 38.90 -23.23 -30.61
C MET A 17 38.33 -23.04 -29.22
N VAL A 18 38.10 -21.80 -28.79
CA VAL A 18 37.47 -21.48 -27.50
C VAL A 18 36.01 -21.96 -27.48
N ASP A 19 35.28 -21.84 -28.60
CA ASP A 19 33.94 -22.42 -28.72
C ASP A 19 33.95 -23.95 -28.64
N CYS A 20 34.98 -24.61 -29.16
CA CYS A 20 35.17 -26.04 -28.99
C CYS A 20 35.52 -26.43 -27.54
N LEU A 21 36.31 -25.62 -26.83
CA LEU A 21 36.64 -25.86 -25.41
C LEU A 21 35.38 -25.93 -24.55
N GLU A 22 34.37 -25.12 -24.84
CA GLU A 22 33.08 -25.17 -24.16
C GLU A 22 32.28 -26.46 -24.44
N ARG A 23 32.70 -27.34 -25.34
CA ARG A 23 31.91 -28.54 -25.70
C ARG A 23 32.58 -29.85 -25.27
N ILE A 24 33.77 -29.78 -24.70
CA ILE A 24 34.58 -30.94 -24.39
C ILE A 24 34.98 -30.96 -22.91
N GLU A 25 35.19 -32.15 -22.37
CA GLU A 25 35.82 -32.32 -21.07
C GLU A 25 37.33 -32.08 -21.20
N ILE A 26 37.90 -31.26 -20.31
CA ILE A 26 39.28 -30.79 -20.41
C ILE A 26 40.16 -31.62 -19.47
N PRO A 27 41.12 -32.41 -19.97
CA PRO A 27 41.97 -33.21 -19.10
C PRO A 27 42.83 -32.32 -18.18
N ALA A 28 42.90 -32.66 -16.89
CA ALA A 28 43.57 -31.84 -15.86
C ALA A 28 45.03 -31.46 -16.17
N GLY A 29 45.77 -32.34 -16.88
CA GLY A 29 47.16 -32.11 -17.28
C GLY A 29 47.35 -31.04 -18.37
N PHE A 30 46.30 -30.72 -19.13
CA PHE A 30 46.37 -29.79 -20.27
C PHE A 30 45.87 -28.38 -19.94
N ALA A 31 45.06 -28.23 -18.90
CA ALA A 31 44.45 -26.94 -18.54
C ALA A 31 45.51 -25.87 -18.24
N LYS A 32 46.55 -26.19 -17.45
CA LYS A 32 47.55 -25.20 -17.01
C LYS A 32 48.47 -24.71 -18.14
N PRO A 33 49.04 -25.58 -19.02
CA PRO A 33 49.79 -25.11 -20.18
C PRO A 33 48.96 -24.27 -21.15
N ALA A 34 47.74 -24.72 -21.48
CA ALA A 34 46.85 -23.99 -22.39
C ALA A 34 46.45 -22.63 -21.79
N TRP A 35 46.16 -22.58 -20.49
CA TRP A 35 45.85 -21.34 -19.78
C TRP A 35 47.00 -20.33 -19.86
N LYS A 36 48.26 -20.77 -19.69
CA LYS A 36 49.43 -19.88 -19.75
C LYS A 36 49.57 -19.21 -21.13
N ASN A 37 49.23 -19.89 -22.21
CA ASN A 37 49.32 -19.32 -23.55
C ASN A 37 48.18 -18.32 -23.81
N LEU A 38 46.95 -18.67 -23.41
CA LEU A 38 45.82 -17.74 -23.48
C LEU A 38 46.06 -16.49 -22.64
N TYR A 39 46.68 -16.66 -21.47
CA TYR A 39 47.14 -15.58 -20.60
C TYR A 39 48.08 -14.62 -21.33
N SER A 40 49.19 -15.14 -21.88
CA SER A 40 50.12 -14.32 -22.66
C SER A 40 49.42 -13.61 -23.81
N HIS A 41 48.47 -14.27 -24.49
CA HIS A 41 47.76 -13.70 -25.62
C HIS A 41 46.83 -12.55 -25.22
N PHE A 42 46.11 -12.63 -24.10
CA PHE A 42 45.21 -11.54 -23.69
C PHE A 42 45.94 -10.39 -22.98
N GLU A 43 47.09 -10.64 -22.35
CA GLU A 43 47.91 -9.59 -21.74
C GLU A 43 48.66 -8.73 -22.76
N ASP A 44 49.08 -9.31 -23.89
CA ASP A 44 49.80 -8.58 -24.93
C ASP A 44 48.88 -7.57 -25.63
N GLN A 45 49.05 -6.30 -25.30
CA GLN A 45 48.27 -5.19 -25.85
C GLN A 45 48.51 -4.96 -27.35
N SER A 46 49.57 -5.54 -27.93
CA SER A 46 49.79 -5.49 -29.38
C SER A 46 48.85 -6.42 -30.16
N ASN A 47 48.25 -7.40 -29.49
CA ASN A 47 47.28 -8.30 -30.09
C ASN A 47 45.93 -7.61 -30.32
N ASN A 48 45.20 -8.10 -31.33
CA ASN A 48 43.87 -7.61 -31.65
C ASN A 48 42.90 -7.79 -30.45
N SER A 49 42.15 -6.74 -30.10
CA SER A 49 41.25 -6.72 -28.93
C SER A 49 40.17 -7.81 -28.96
N TRP A 50 39.68 -8.20 -30.14
CA TRP A 50 38.76 -9.33 -30.26
C TRP A 50 39.43 -10.66 -29.96
N GLY A 51 40.65 -10.88 -30.47
CA GLY A 51 41.45 -12.08 -30.14
C GLY A 51 41.77 -12.16 -28.65
N ARG A 52 42.20 -11.05 -28.06
CA ARG A 52 42.41 -10.92 -26.60
C ARG A 52 41.15 -11.24 -25.80
N SER A 53 39.99 -10.80 -26.27
CA SER A 53 38.70 -11.10 -25.63
C SER A 53 38.35 -12.60 -25.66
N GLN A 54 38.63 -13.29 -26.78
CA GLN A 54 38.44 -14.74 -26.87
C GLN A 54 39.45 -15.49 -26.01
N ALA A 55 40.71 -15.04 -25.98
CA ALA A 55 41.73 -15.61 -25.11
C ALA A 55 41.35 -15.49 -23.63
N LEU A 56 40.84 -14.33 -23.21
CA LEU A 56 40.33 -14.11 -21.85
C LEU A 56 39.17 -15.06 -21.51
N ARG A 57 38.20 -15.21 -22.42
CA ARG A 57 37.11 -16.19 -22.25
C ARG A 57 37.66 -17.61 -22.13
N GLY A 58 38.57 -18.03 -23.00
CA GLY A 58 39.19 -19.35 -22.94
C GLY A 58 39.95 -19.59 -21.63
N ALA A 59 40.70 -18.60 -21.15
CA ALA A 59 41.39 -18.66 -19.87
C ALA A 59 40.40 -18.83 -18.70
N MET A 60 39.27 -18.11 -18.73
CA MET A 60 38.19 -18.30 -17.77
C MET A 60 37.63 -19.74 -17.82
N LEU A 61 37.36 -20.29 -19.01
CA LEU A 61 36.87 -21.67 -19.17
C LEU A 61 37.82 -22.70 -18.54
N LEU A 62 39.12 -22.58 -18.80
CA LEU A 62 40.14 -23.46 -18.24
C LEU A 62 40.31 -23.30 -16.72
N SER A 63 39.89 -22.16 -16.17
CA SER A 63 40.03 -21.87 -14.74
C SER A 63 38.90 -22.44 -13.88
N GLN A 64 37.74 -22.78 -14.46
CA GLN A 64 36.51 -23.03 -13.72
C GLN A 64 36.59 -24.10 -12.62
N GLU A 65 37.45 -25.10 -12.81
CA GLU A 65 37.63 -26.22 -11.87
C GLU A 65 38.99 -26.18 -11.15
N ASN A 66 39.73 -25.08 -11.29
CA ASN A 66 41.09 -24.94 -10.75
C ASN A 66 41.27 -23.61 -10.00
N ALA A 67 41.14 -23.66 -8.68
CA ALA A 67 41.25 -22.48 -7.81
C ALA A 67 42.57 -21.71 -7.94
N VAL A 68 43.67 -22.35 -8.36
CA VAL A 68 44.95 -21.66 -8.60
C VAL A 68 44.85 -20.81 -9.88
N LEU A 69 44.28 -21.36 -10.95
CA LEU A 69 44.10 -20.62 -12.20
C LEU A 69 43.08 -19.49 -12.05
N VAL A 70 42.02 -19.69 -11.25
CA VAL A 70 41.07 -18.62 -10.90
C VAL A 70 41.80 -17.45 -10.24
N ARG A 71 42.61 -17.70 -9.21
CA ARG A 71 43.35 -16.64 -8.52
C ARG A 71 44.34 -15.91 -9.43
N ASN A 72 45.02 -16.64 -10.30
CA ASN A 72 45.91 -16.02 -11.29
C ASN A 72 45.12 -15.13 -12.28
N LEU A 73 43.97 -15.61 -12.73
CA LEU A 73 43.08 -14.84 -13.62
C LEU A 73 42.52 -13.61 -12.91
N GLN A 74 42.20 -13.70 -11.62
CA GLN A 74 41.75 -12.56 -10.83
C GLN A 74 42.84 -11.49 -10.72
N ALA A 75 44.05 -11.89 -10.37
CA ALA A 75 45.19 -10.98 -10.29
C ALA A 75 45.43 -10.26 -11.62
N SER A 76 45.41 -10.98 -12.74
CA SER A 76 45.65 -10.39 -14.05
C SER A 76 44.56 -9.43 -14.49
N ILE A 77 43.30 -9.73 -14.14
CA ILE A 77 42.16 -8.85 -14.43
C ILE A 77 42.24 -7.57 -13.61
N LEU A 78 42.66 -7.65 -12.33
CA LEU A 78 42.85 -6.47 -11.47
C LEU A 78 43.95 -5.53 -11.99
N ASP A 79 44.96 -6.07 -12.67
CA ASP A 79 46.09 -5.32 -13.21
C ASP A 79 45.82 -4.68 -14.59
N VAL A 80 44.62 -4.87 -15.17
CA VAL A 80 44.27 -4.31 -16.48
C VAL A 80 44.28 -2.77 -16.44
N SER A 81 44.89 -2.16 -17.47
CA SER A 81 44.90 -0.70 -17.64
C SER A 81 43.54 -0.17 -18.09
N MET A 82 43.11 0.96 -17.53
CA MET A 82 41.88 1.64 -17.98
C MET A 82 42.03 2.35 -19.33
N ASP A 83 43.28 2.51 -19.80
CA ASP A 83 43.59 3.11 -21.11
C ASP A 83 43.67 2.06 -22.23
N ASP A 84 43.37 0.79 -21.92
CA ASP A 84 43.36 -0.30 -22.90
C ASP A 84 42.17 -0.22 -23.88
N ASP A 85 42.14 -1.05 -24.91
CA ASP A 85 41.07 -1.08 -25.91
C ASP A 85 39.70 -1.26 -25.23
N PRO A 86 38.77 -0.30 -25.36
CA PRO A 86 37.48 -0.37 -24.66
C PRO A 86 36.63 -1.59 -25.02
N ARG A 87 36.81 -2.19 -26.21
CA ARG A 87 36.11 -3.41 -26.62
C ARG A 87 36.62 -4.63 -25.87
N PHE A 88 37.92 -4.67 -25.56
CA PHE A 88 38.51 -5.68 -24.69
C PHE A 88 38.05 -5.47 -23.25
N LEU A 89 38.08 -4.23 -22.76
CA LEU A 89 37.62 -3.87 -21.41
C LEU A 89 36.14 -4.23 -21.16
N ARG A 90 35.29 -4.12 -22.19
CA ARG A 90 33.90 -4.61 -22.12
C ARG A 90 33.82 -6.13 -21.85
N HIS A 91 34.72 -6.92 -22.42
CA HIS A 91 34.78 -8.37 -22.15
C HIS A 91 35.40 -8.66 -20.78
N VAL A 92 36.36 -7.83 -20.33
CA VAL A 92 36.86 -7.89 -18.95
C VAL A 92 35.71 -7.73 -17.96
N ALA A 93 34.83 -6.73 -18.15
CA ALA A 93 33.65 -6.55 -17.30
C ALA A 93 32.78 -7.82 -17.25
N LYS A 94 32.53 -8.46 -18.40
CA LYS A 94 31.76 -9.72 -18.47
C LYS A 94 32.39 -10.84 -17.63
N VAL A 95 33.69 -11.04 -17.78
CA VAL A 95 34.42 -12.11 -17.09
C VAL A 95 34.51 -11.83 -15.59
N VAL A 96 34.72 -10.57 -15.20
CA VAL A 96 34.65 -10.13 -13.81
C VAL A 96 33.30 -10.53 -13.21
N GLY A 97 32.19 -10.14 -13.83
CA GLY A 97 30.84 -10.48 -13.35
C GLY A 97 30.59 -11.98 -13.20
N ALA A 98 31.09 -12.79 -14.14
CA ALA A 98 30.99 -14.24 -14.12
C ALA A 98 31.79 -14.90 -12.98
N ILE A 99 32.98 -14.36 -12.68
CA ILE A 99 33.83 -14.80 -11.55
C ILE A 99 33.19 -14.38 -10.22
N MET A 100 32.75 -13.12 -10.12
CA MET A 100 32.12 -12.54 -8.92
C MET A 100 30.87 -13.29 -8.47
N HIS A 101 30.16 -13.95 -9.38
CA HIS A 101 29.04 -14.83 -9.05
C HIS A 101 29.44 -15.95 -8.06
N ARG A 102 30.70 -16.39 -8.08
CA ARG A 102 31.21 -17.52 -7.27
C ARG A 102 32.22 -17.08 -6.22
N TYR A 103 33.02 -16.08 -6.55
CA TYR A 103 34.08 -15.55 -5.71
C TYR A 103 33.81 -14.05 -5.51
N PRO A 104 32.96 -13.67 -4.54
CA PRO A 104 32.74 -12.27 -4.21
C PRO A 104 34.06 -11.60 -3.85
N ASP A 105 34.32 -10.45 -4.48
CA ASP A 105 35.56 -9.70 -4.32
C ASP A 105 35.25 -8.19 -4.41
N ALA A 106 35.68 -7.43 -3.40
CA ALA A 106 35.43 -6.00 -3.33
C ALA A 106 36.23 -5.22 -4.38
N ASP A 107 37.43 -5.68 -4.73
CA ASP A 107 38.29 -5.01 -5.71
C ASP A 107 37.70 -5.17 -7.13
N PHE A 108 37.03 -6.29 -7.40
CA PHE A 108 36.26 -6.48 -8.63
C PHE A 108 35.03 -5.57 -8.74
N ASN A 109 34.35 -5.27 -7.62
CA ASN A 109 33.29 -4.25 -7.64
C ASN A 109 33.86 -2.88 -8.02
N LEU A 110 34.97 -2.47 -7.41
CA LEU A 110 35.65 -1.21 -7.72
C LEU A 110 36.12 -1.17 -9.19
N LEU A 111 36.63 -2.28 -9.71
CA LEU A 111 37.01 -2.39 -11.13
C LEU A 111 35.80 -2.22 -12.04
N LEU A 112 34.68 -2.88 -11.77
CA LEU A 112 33.45 -2.71 -12.55
C LEU A 112 32.94 -1.27 -12.50
N GLU A 113 32.96 -0.61 -11.33
CA GLU A 113 32.58 0.80 -11.21
C GLU A 113 33.47 1.72 -12.05
N ARG A 114 34.79 1.46 -12.07
CA ARG A 114 35.72 2.19 -12.95
C ARG A 114 35.41 1.92 -14.43
N LEU A 115 35.15 0.67 -14.81
CA LEU A 115 34.80 0.29 -16.18
C LEU A 115 33.46 0.90 -16.62
N ALA A 116 32.53 1.09 -15.69
CA ALA A 116 31.25 1.77 -15.92
C ALA A 116 31.40 3.24 -16.36
N THR A 117 32.57 3.86 -16.14
CA THR A 117 32.85 5.23 -16.60
C THR A 117 33.31 5.31 -18.06
N LEU A 118 33.67 4.17 -18.68
CA LEU A 118 34.16 4.11 -20.05
C LEU A 118 33.00 3.86 -21.02
N GLU A 119 32.76 4.78 -21.96
CA GLU A 119 31.59 4.76 -22.86
C GLU A 119 31.31 3.39 -23.51
N LEU A 120 32.34 2.74 -24.07
CA LEU A 120 32.20 1.49 -24.81
C LEU A 120 32.21 0.22 -23.93
N ALA A 121 32.51 0.32 -22.64
CA ALA A 121 32.46 -0.78 -21.67
C ALA A 121 31.34 -0.62 -20.63
N ALA A 122 30.76 0.58 -20.54
CA ALA A 122 29.81 0.97 -19.51
C ALA A 122 28.56 0.12 -19.50
N ASP A 123 28.05 -0.23 -20.68
CA ASP A 123 26.82 -1.00 -20.78
C ASP A 123 26.97 -2.38 -20.09
N GLU A 124 28.06 -3.11 -20.35
CA GLU A 124 28.35 -4.42 -19.75
C GLU A 124 28.70 -4.30 -18.27
N ALA A 125 29.54 -3.33 -17.90
CA ALA A 125 29.91 -3.11 -16.51
C ALA A 125 28.68 -2.80 -15.64
N CYS A 126 27.80 -1.90 -16.09
CA CYS A 126 26.55 -1.59 -15.40
C CYS A 126 25.64 -2.82 -15.25
N LEU A 127 25.53 -3.68 -16.28
CA LEU A 127 24.76 -4.92 -16.15
C LEU A 127 25.34 -5.82 -15.06
N GLU A 128 26.65 -6.07 -15.08
CA GLU A 128 27.27 -7.00 -14.15
C GLU A 128 27.22 -6.48 -12.70
N ILE A 129 27.30 -5.16 -12.49
CA ILE A 129 27.03 -4.55 -11.18
C ILE A 129 25.57 -4.77 -10.78
N GLY A 130 24.61 -4.56 -11.69
CA GLY A 130 23.18 -4.80 -11.42
C GLY A 130 22.90 -6.25 -11.02
N LEU A 131 23.51 -7.22 -11.71
CA LEU A 131 23.42 -8.64 -11.37
C LEU A 131 24.05 -8.95 -10.00
N ALA A 132 25.19 -8.34 -9.68
CA ALA A 132 25.80 -8.46 -8.36
C ALA A 132 24.86 -7.94 -7.26
N LYS A 133 24.18 -6.81 -7.49
CA LYS A 133 23.18 -6.24 -6.57
C LYS A 133 21.93 -7.10 -6.42
N LEU A 134 21.48 -7.78 -7.46
CA LEU A 134 20.39 -8.77 -7.33
C LEU A 134 20.78 -9.92 -6.41
N ARG A 135 22.01 -10.42 -6.52
CA ARG A 135 22.52 -11.49 -5.65
C ARG A 135 22.69 -11.03 -4.21
N GLU A 136 23.20 -9.82 -4.01
CA GLU A 136 23.25 -9.17 -2.70
C GLU A 136 21.85 -9.08 -2.07
N GLY A 137 20.84 -8.70 -2.86
CA GLY A 137 19.44 -8.67 -2.43
C GLY A 137 18.90 -10.04 -2.02
N LEU A 138 19.15 -11.10 -2.80
CA LEU A 138 18.72 -12.46 -2.45
C LEU A 138 19.38 -12.96 -1.15
N ALA A 139 20.63 -12.59 -0.90
CA ALA A 139 21.36 -12.94 0.31
C ALA A 139 21.11 -11.97 1.50
N ALA A 140 20.27 -10.96 1.32
CA ALA A 140 20.08 -9.90 2.30
C ALA A 140 19.45 -10.44 3.60
N PRO A 141 20.01 -10.10 4.78
CA PRO A 141 19.52 -10.60 6.07
C PRO A 141 18.23 -9.91 6.55
N SER A 142 17.81 -8.82 5.89
CA SER A 142 16.65 -8.01 6.27
C SER A 142 15.95 -7.42 5.05
N GLU A 143 14.71 -6.98 5.23
CA GLU A 143 13.93 -6.31 4.19
C GLU A 143 14.60 -5.01 3.72
N ASP A 144 15.10 -4.18 4.65
CA ASP A 144 15.78 -2.93 4.31
C ASP A 144 17.00 -3.16 3.41
N ALA A 145 17.81 -4.17 3.74
CA ALA A 145 18.97 -4.55 2.94
C ALA A 145 18.56 -5.10 1.56
N LEU A 146 17.52 -5.93 1.50
CA LEU A 146 16.94 -6.42 0.23
C LEU A 146 16.53 -5.25 -0.66
N TRP A 147 15.71 -4.35 -0.14
CA TRP A 147 15.12 -3.28 -0.94
C TRP A 147 16.16 -2.25 -1.37
N SER A 148 17.14 -1.95 -0.51
CA SER A 148 18.30 -1.13 -0.88
C SER A 148 19.06 -1.73 -2.08
N ALA A 149 19.33 -3.04 -2.03
CA ALA A 149 20.01 -3.75 -3.11
C ALA A 149 19.19 -3.78 -4.40
N LEU A 150 17.88 -4.04 -4.33
CA LEU A 150 16.99 -4.05 -5.51
C LEU A 150 16.85 -2.66 -6.16
N VAL A 151 16.74 -1.59 -5.36
CA VAL A 151 16.74 -0.21 -5.88
C VAL A 151 18.07 0.11 -6.57
N SER A 152 19.20 -0.33 -5.99
CA SER A 152 20.50 -0.18 -6.63
C SER A 152 20.58 -0.97 -7.94
N ALA A 153 20.11 -2.22 -7.95
CA ALA A 153 20.10 -3.06 -9.15
C ALA A 153 19.29 -2.42 -10.28
N LYS A 154 18.09 -1.91 -9.99
CA LYS A 154 17.25 -1.18 -10.94
C LYS A 154 18.01 -0.03 -11.61
N LYS A 155 18.66 0.83 -10.81
CA LYS A 155 19.44 1.97 -11.33
C LYS A 155 20.55 1.54 -12.28
N TRP A 156 21.25 0.45 -11.95
CA TRP A 156 22.32 -0.07 -12.80
C TRP A 156 21.82 -0.68 -14.11
N PHE A 157 20.67 -1.35 -14.10
CA PHE A 157 20.06 -1.84 -15.35
C PHE A 157 19.55 -0.70 -16.23
N GLU A 158 18.99 0.37 -15.65
CA GLU A 158 18.63 1.58 -16.39
C GLU A 158 19.85 2.20 -17.07
N GLN A 159 20.95 2.38 -16.34
CA GLN A 159 22.20 2.87 -16.92
C GLN A 159 22.75 1.94 -18.01
N SER A 160 22.65 0.61 -17.86
CA SER A 160 23.08 -0.33 -18.90
C SER A 160 22.28 -0.15 -20.21
N LEU A 161 20.97 0.10 -20.11
CA LEU A 161 20.09 0.35 -21.26
C LEU A 161 20.36 1.70 -21.92
N GLU A 162 20.61 2.75 -21.15
CA GLU A 162 20.91 4.09 -21.66
C GLU A 162 22.22 4.13 -22.48
N ARG A 163 23.15 3.20 -22.19
CA ARG A 163 24.49 3.16 -22.80
C ARG A 163 24.58 2.27 -24.03
N SER A 164 23.50 1.60 -24.44
CA SER A 164 23.52 0.68 -25.58
C SER A 164 22.15 0.52 -26.22
N GLU A 165 22.09 0.64 -27.55
CA GLU A 165 20.84 0.54 -28.32
C GLU A 165 20.13 -0.82 -28.16
N ARG A 166 20.85 -1.87 -27.76
CA ARG A 166 20.30 -3.23 -27.67
C ARG A 166 20.85 -4.03 -26.50
N ARG A 167 20.12 -4.02 -25.38
CA ARG A 167 20.38 -4.80 -24.15
C ARG A 167 19.14 -5.52 -23.62
N PRO A 168 18.68 -6.58 -24.31
CA PRO A 168 17.48 -7.31 -23.90
C PRO A 168 17.66 -8.04 -22.55
N ASP A 169 18.89 -8.37 -22.19
CA ASP A 169 19.29 -8.86 -20.87
C ASP A 169 18.99 -7.83 -19.77
N ALA A 170 19.57 -6.62 -19.87
CA ALA A 170 19.35 -5.55 -18.91
C ALA A 170 17.86 -5.17 -18.81
N LYS A 171 17.16 -5.13 -19.95
CA LYS A 171 15.70 -4.86 -19.99
C LYS A 171 14.91 -5.90 -19.20
N LEU A 172 15.21 -7.19 -19.36
CA LEU A 172 14.51 -8.23 -18.63
C LEU A 172 14.71 -8.08 -17.11
N TYR A 173 15.96 -7.92 -16.65
CA TYR A 173 16.24 -7.79 -15.22
C TYR A 173 15.67 -6.49 -14.64
N LEU A 174 15.68 -5.39 -15.40
CA LEU A 174 14.99 -4.16 -15.02
C LEU A 174 13.51 -4.40 -14.77
N LEU A 175 12.82 -5.07 -15.71
CA LEU A 175 11.40 -5.38 -15.57
C LEU A 175 11.14 -6.27 -14.35
N CYS A 176 11.88 -7.38 -14.19
CA CYS A 176 11.75 -8.28 -13.04
C CYS A 176 11.95 -7.54 -11.71
N THR A 177 12.97 -6.68 -11.61
CA THR A 177 13.24 -5.87 -10.41
C THR A 177 12.12 -4.87 -10.16
N THR A 178 11.59 -4.27 -11.22
CA THR A 178 10.49 -3.30 -11.10
C THR A 178 9.20 -3.95 -10.61
N PHE A 179 8.91 -5.21 -10.99
CA PHE A 179 7.78 -5.96 -10.45
C PHE A 179 7.86 -6.08 -8.92
N LEU A 180 9.02 -6.43 -8.38
CA LEU A 180 9.23 -6.56 -6.94
C LEU A 180 9.10 -5.22 -6.21
N LEU A 181 9.69 -4.16 -6.78
CA LEU A 181 9.58 -2.81 -6.21
C LEU A 181 8.13 -2.30 -6.26
N THR A 182 7.38 -2.61 -7.31
CA THR A 182 5.93 -2.28 -7.38
C THR A 182 5.17 -2.97 -6.25
N VAL A 183 5.46 -4.24 -5.96
CA VAL A 183 4.82 -4.96 -4.85
C VAL A 183 5.16 -4.36 -3.49
N ARG A 184 6.39 -3.87 -3.32
CA ARG A 184 6.80 -3.16 -2.11
C ARG A 184 5.98 -1.89 -1.90
N ASP A 185 5.87 -1.07 -2.95
CA ASP A 185 5.31 0.28 -2.86
C ASP A 185 3.77 0.25 -2.86
N ASP A 186 3.18 -0.56 -3.75
CA ASP A 186 1.74 -0.58 -4.04
C ASP A 186 1.02 -1.86 -3.57
N GLY A 187 1.76 -2.88 -3.12
CA GLY A 187 1.20 -4.20 -2.85
C GLY A 187 0.90 -5.02 -4.10
N LEU A 188 0.19 -6.14 -3.93
CA LEU A 188 -0.22 -7.02 -5.03
C LEU A 188 -1.46 -6.45 -5.74
N ARG A 189 -1.28 -5.83 -6.91
CA ARG A 189 -2.39 -5.22 -7.68
C ARG A 189 -2.66 -5.94 -9.01
N ALA A 190 -3.93 -6.02 -9.39
CA ALA A 190 -4.38 -6.78 -10.57
C ALA A 190 -3.82 -6.27 -11.90
N ASP A 191 -3.54 -4.96 -12.00
CA ASP A 191 -2.98 -4.28 -13.18
C ASP A 191 -1.51 -4.67 -13.44
N MET A 192 -0.84 -5.33 -12.51
CA MET A 192 0.48 -5.95 -12.76
C MET A 192 0.44 -6.93 -13.94
N LYS A 193 -0.71 -7.56 -14.20
CA LYS A 193 -0.91 -8.46 -15.36
C LYS A 193 -0.73 -7.74 -16.69
N ASP A 194 -1.04 -6.45 -16.76
CA ASP A 194 -0.97 -5.64 -17.98
C ASP A 194 0.49 -5.42 -18.43
N ARG A 195 1.44 -5.61 -17.52
CA ARG A 195 2.89 -5.53 -17.79
C ARG A 195 3.50 -6.87 -18.22
N LEU A 196 2.77 -7.99 -18.14
CA LEU A 196 3.27 -9.30 -18.57
C LEU A 196 3.62 -9.39 -20.06
N PRO A 197 2.88 -8.77 -21.00
CA PRO A 197 3.27 -8.78 -22.41
C PRO A 197 4.66 -8.18 -22.63
N GLU A 198 4.98 -7.07 -21.97
CA GLU A 198 6.30 -6.44 -22.06
C GLU A 198 7.40 -7.36 -21.50
N LEU A 199 7.16 -7.96 -20.33
CA LEU A 199 8.07 -8.92 -19.71
C LEU A 199 8.33 -10.14 -20.61
N LYS A 200 7.28 -10.69 -21.23
CA LYS A 200 7.38 -11.82 -22.17
C LYS A 200 8.18 -11.45 -23.41
N THR A 201 7.94 -10.27 -23.99
CA THR A 201 8.73 -9.78 -25.12
C THR A 201 10.21 -9.67 -24.76
N ALA A 202 10.54 -9.06 -23.62
CA ALA A 202 11.92 -8.94 -23.15
C ALA A 202 12.57 -10.33 -22.92
N ALA A 203 11.83 -11.29 -22.38
CA ALA A 203 12.32 -12.65 -22.19
C ALA A 203 12.59 -13.38 -23.51
N ILE A 204 11.74 -13.20 -24.53
CA ILE A 204 11.93 -13.73 -25.88
C ILE A 204 13.14 -13.07 -26.55
N GLU A 205 13.25 -11.75 -26.49
CA GLU A 205 14.37 -11.00 -27.03
C GLU A 205 15.70 -11.42 -26.40
N TYR A 206 15.73 -11.57 -25.07
CA TYR A 206 16.93 -12.05 -24.39
C TYR A 206 17.22 -13.51 -24.73
N THR A 207 16.21 -14.36 -24.86
CA THR A 207 16.41 -15.75 -25.30
C THR A 207 16.99 -15.81 -26.71
N ALA A 208 16.47 -15.02 -27.66
CA ALA A 208 17.00 -14.93 -29.01
C ALA A 208 18.43 -14.35 -29.04
N PHE A 209 18.75 -13.42 -28.13
CA PHE A 209 20.09 -12.86 -27.96
C PHE A 209 21.08 -13.87 -27.35
N ALA A 210 20.61 -14.71 -26.42
CA ALA A 210 21.42 -15.68 -25.69
C ALA A 210 21.55 -17.05 -26.39
N GLN A 211 20.62 -17.42 -27.26
CA GLN A 211 20.66 -18.63 -28.07
C GLN A 211 21.86 -18.56 -29.02
N MET A 212 22.98 -19.20 -28.62
CA MET A 212 24.16 -19.63 -29.41
C MET A 212 25.53 -19.27 -28.82
N ARG A 213 25.70 -18.95 -27.52
CA ARG A 213 27.04 -18.50 -27.06
C ARG A 213 27.77 -19.35 -26.03
N HIS A 214 27.09 -20.07 -25.13
CA HIS A 214 27.77 -20.80 -24.05
C HIS A 214 27.18 -22.18 -23.75
N ALA A 215 28.04 -23.17 -23.50
CA ALA A 215 27.62 -24.48 -23.03
C ALA A 215 27.15 -24.47 -21.56
N SER A 216 26.28 -25.41 -21.18
CA SER A 216 25.61 -25.46 -19.87
C SER A 216 26.53 -25.55 -18.66
N HIS A 217 27.76 -26.05 -18.83
CA HIS A 217 28.76 -26.14 -17.76
C HIS A 217 29.63 -24.88 -17.63
N SER A 218 29.58 -23.94 -18.58
CA SER A 218 30.34 -22.70 -18.52
C SER A 218 29.80 -21.75 -17.44
N TRP A 219 30.70 -21.05 -16.75
CA TRP A 219 30.33 -20.02 -15.79
C TRP A 219 29.46 -18.90 -16.39
N LEU A 220 29.59 -18.64 -17.70
CA LEU A 220 28.79 -17.66 -18.44
C LEU A 220 27.35 -18.14 -18.69
N ALA A 221 27.09 -19.45 -18.64
CA ALA A 221 25.75 -20.04 -18.83
C ALA A 221 24.89 -20.01 -17.56
N VAL A 222 25.47 -19.84 -16.37
CA VAL A 222 24.72 -19.78 -15.10
C VAL A 222 23.72 -18.62 -15.04
N SER A 223 23.98 -17.55 -15.79
CA SER A 223 23.05 -16.44 -16.03
C SER A 223 21.69 -16.89 -16.58
N SER A 224 21.64 -18.02 -17.32
CA SER A 224 20.39 -18.54 -17.89
C SER A 224 19.45 -19.12 -16.84
N LYS A 225 19.96 -19.77 -15.79
CA LYS A 225 19.14 -20.32 -14.71
C LYS A 225 18.58 -19.20 -13.83
N GLU A 226 19.43 -18.26 -13.43
CA GLU A 226 19.02 -17.07 -12.67
C GLU A 226 17.93 -16.28 -13.42
N ARG A 227 18.10 -16.10 -14.74
CA ARG A 227 17.09 -15.49 -15.61
C ARG A 227 15.71 -16.14 -15.45
N PHE A 228 15.63 -17.47 -15.47
CA PHE A 228 14.35 -18.17 -15.34
C PHE A 228 13.72 -17.95 -13.96
N HIS A 229 14.52 -17.95 -12.89
CA HIS A 229 14.02 -17.71 -11.54
C HIS A 229 13.41 -16.31 -11.40
N TRP A 230 14.11 -15.27 -11.87
CA TRP A 230 13.59 -13.89 -11.82
C TRP A 230 12.34 -13.69 -12.70
N LEU A 231 12.32 -14.29 -13.90
CA LEU A 231 11.15 -14.26 -14.77
C LEU A 231 9.96 -15.01 -14.13
N SER A 232 10.22 -16.16 -13.51
CA SER A 232 9.22 -16.94 -12.78
C SER A 232 8.63 -16.14 -11.62
N MET A 233 9.49 -15.47 -10.83
CA MET A 233 9.06 -14.60 -9.73
C MET A 233 8.11 -13.51 -10.21
N ALA A 234 8.51 -12.71 -11.20
CA ALA A 234 7.69 -11.63 -11.73
C ALA A 234 6.35 -12.13 -12.32
N THR A 235 6.37 -13.28 -13.01
CA THR A 235 5.15 -13.89 -13.56
C THR A 235 4.20 -14.38 -12.47
N LYS A 236 4.73 -15.02 -11.42
CA LYS A 236 3.95 -15.52 -10.29
C LYS A 236 3.35 -14.40 -9.44
N LEU A 237 4.08 -13.30 -9.24
CA LEU A 237 3.54 -12.09 -8.59
C LEU A 237 2.32 -11.55 -9.32
N ALA A 238 2.41 -11.41 -10.65
CA ALA A 238 1.28 -10.95 -11.47
C ALA A 238 0.09 -11.92 -11.45
N ALA A 239 0.36 -13.23 -11.48
CA ALA A 239 -0.68 -14.26 -11.40
C ALA A 239 -1.42 -14.20 -10.06
N LEU A 240 -0.68 -14.18 -8.96
CA LEU A 240 -1.25 -14.09 -7.62
C LEU A 240 -2.06 -12.80 -7.44
N ALA A 241 -1.51 -11.65 -7.84
CA ALA A 241 -2.21 -10.36 -7.75
C ALA A 241 -3.53 -10.36 -8.54
N HIS A 242 -3.56 -11.00 -9.70
CA HIS A 242 -4.78 -11.19 -10.48
C HIS A 242 -5.77 -12.18 -9.83
N SER A 243 -5.28 -13.23 -9.17
CA SER A 243 -6.13 -14.18 -8.46
C SER A 243 -6.74 -13.57 -7.19
N LEU A 244 -6.00 -12.71 -6.48
CA LEU A 244 -6.49 -11.96 -5.32
C LEU A 244 -7.51 -10.88 -5.69
N SER A 245 -7.56 -10.44 -6.95
CA SER A 245 -8.60 -9.49 -7.39
C SER A 245 -9.97 -10.14 -7.62
N LYS A 246 -10.04 -11.49 -7.67
CA LYS A 246 -11.26 -12.23 -7.97
C LYS A 246 -12.10 -12.45 -6.72
N GLU A 247 -13.42 -12.43 -6.90
CA GLU A 247 -14.40 -12.78 -5.85
C GLU A 247 -14.35 -14.25 -5.46
N VAL A 248 -14.15 -15.13 -6.43
CA VAL A 248 -14.07 -16.57 -6.23
C VAL A 248 -12.93 -17.13 -7.08
N TRP A 249 -12.17 -18.08 -6.52
CA TRP A 249 -11.18 -18.83 -7.28
C TRP A 249 -11.84 -20.02 -7.98
N LEU A 250 -11.80 -20.02 -9.30
CA LEU A 250 -12.32 -21.14 -10.11
C LEU A 250 -11.47 -22.42 -9.95
N ASN A 251 -10.18 -22.27 -9.66
CA ASN A 251 -9.26 -23.38 -9.39
C ASN A 251 -8.46 -23.09 -8.12
N VAL A 252 -9.09 -23.36 -6.97
CA VAL A 252 -8.53 -23.10 -5.63
C VAL A 252 -7.19 -23.81 -5.43
N ALA A 253 -7.08 -25.07 -5.84
CA ALA A 253 -5.85 -25.85 -5.69
C ALA A 253 -4.66 -25.20 -6.43
N LEU A 254 -4.85 -24.80 -7.69
CA LEU A 254 -3.79 -24.15 -8.47
C LEU A 254 -3.37 -22.80 -7.85
N VAL A 255 -4.32 -21.99 -7.39
CA VAL A 255 -4.00 -20.70 -6.76
C VAL A 255 -3.22 -20.91 -5.46
N ILE A 256 -3.65 -21.83 -4.61
CA ILE A 256 -2.97 -22.11 -3.33
C ILE A 256 -1.57 -22.71 -3.59
N GLU A 257 -1.51 -23.74 -4.42
CA GLU A 257 -0.31 -24.57 -4.54
C GLU A 257 0.79 -23.92 -5.39
N ASP A 258 0.44 -23.21 -6.46
CA ASP A 258 1.39 -22.75 -7.47
C ASP A 258 1.54 -21.23 -7.54
N GLU A 259 0.55 -20.47 -7.09
CA GLU A 259 0.63 -19.00 -7.04
C GLU A 259 1.00 -18.54 -5.63
N LEU A 260 0.18 -18.90 -4.65
CA LEU A 260 0.29 -18.41 -3.29
C LEU A 260 1.54 -18.93 -2.57
N LEU A 261 1.75 -20.25 -2.53
CA LEU A 261 2.94 -20.81 -1.88
C LEU A 261 4.24 -20.33 -2.53
N SER A 262 4.26 -20.15 -3.85
CA SER A 262 5.47 -19.67 -4.51
C SER A 262 5.83 -18.24 -4.15
N ILE A 263 4.87 -17.41 -3.75
CA ILE A 263 5.13 -16.06 -3.25
C ILE A 263 5.32 -16.06 -1.73
N PHE A 264 4.72 -16.98 -0.99
CA PHE A 264 4.89 -17.08 0.46
C PHE A 264 6.25 -17.71 0.86
N TYR A 265 6.82 -18.56 0.00
CA TYR A 265 8.14 -19.18 0.18
C TYR A 265 8.99 -19.03 -1.10
N PRO A 266 9.28 -17.80 -1.55
CA PRO A 266 9.96 -17.56 -2.83
C PRO A 266 11.37 -18.15 -2.86
N GLY A 267 12.10 -18.14 -1.73
CA GLY A 267 13.42 -18.75 -1.63
C GLY A 267 13.43 -20.20 -2.10
N SER A 268 12.60 -21.06 -1.48
CA SER A 268 12.55 -22.48 -1.80
C SER A 268 11.78 -22.79 -3.09
N GLU A 269 10.62 -22.16 -3.30
CA GLU A 269 9.70 -22.50 -4.39
C GLU A 269 10.11 -21.89 -5.74
N VAL A 270 10.71 -20.70 -5.73
CA VAL A 270 11.10 -20.00 -6.97
C VAL A 270 12.59 -20.12 -7.21
N PHE A 271 13.43 -19.89 -6.20
CA PHE A 271 14.89 -19.84 -6.37
C PHE A 271 15.61 -21.15 -5.99
N GLY A 272 14.93 -22.10 -5.35
CA GLY A 272 15.53 -23.35 -4.87
C GLY A 272 16.61 -23.15 -3.81
N LEU A 273 16.50 -22.05 -3.05
CA LEU A 273 17.41 -21.67 -1.98
C LEU A 273 16.79 -22.04 -0.62
N LEU A 274 17.62 -22.48 0.32
CA LEU A 274 17.17 -22.87 1.67
C LEU A 274 16.71 -21.67 2.51
N SER A 275 17.22 -20.47 2.22
CA SER A 275 16.88 -19.27 2.98
C SER A 275 17.15 -18.02 2.15
N THR A 276 16.15 -17.13 2.09
CA THR A 276 16.27 -15.77 1.54
C THR A 276 15.54 -14.81 2.48
N PRO A 277 16.04 -14.57 3.70
CA PRO A 277 15.25 -14.08 4.83
C PRO A 277 14.59 -12.72 4.56
N GLY A 278 15.31 -11.77 3.94
CA GLY A 278 14.72 -10.49 3.55
C GLY A 278 13.60 -10.63 2.52
N LEU A 279 13.76 -11.51 1.52
CA LEU A 279 12.78 -11.73 0.46
C LEU A 279 11.57 -12.52 0.97
N ASP A 280 11.81 -13.59 1.73
CA ASP A 280 10.77 -14.43 2.30
C ASP A 280 9.86 -13.60 3.22
N ALA A 281 10.44 -12.82 4.15
CA ALA A 281 9.67 -11.95 5.04
C ALA A 281 8.83 -10.93 4.26
N SER A 282 9.44 -10.24 3.28
CA SER A 282 8.75 -9.22 2.49
C SER A 282 7.59 -9.80 1.67
N MET A 283 7.80 -10.96 1.05
CA MET A 283 6.77 -11.57 0.20
C MET A 283 5.68 -12.26 1.01
N GLN A 284 6.00 -12.78 2.21
CA GLN A 284 5.00 -13.21 3.18
C GLN A 284 4.11 -12.05 3.61
N ASP A 285 4.67 -10.88 3.95
CA ASP A 285 3.85 -9.69 4.28
C ASP A 285 2.96 -9.28 3.10
N ALA A 286 3.50 -9.23 1.88
CA ALA A 286 2.74 -8.88 0.69
C ALA A 286 1.59 -9.86 0.42
N ALA A 287 1.83 -11.17 0.52
CA ALA A 287 0.81 -12.20 0.35
C ALA A 287 -0.27 -12.12 1.43
N ILE A 288 0.13 -11.97 2.70
CA ILE A 288 -0.81 -11.84 3.82
C ILE A 288 -1.65 -10.56 3.70
N ARG A 289 -1.05 -9.44 3.30
CA ARG A 289 -1.75 -8.18 3.06
C ARG A 289 -2.85 -8.34 2.02
N GLY A 290 -2.54 -8.96 0.88
CA GLY A 290 -3.53 -9.23 -0.17
C GLY A 290 -4.63 -10.20 0.27
N LEU A 291 -4.30 -11.24 1.06
CA LEU A 291 -5.28 -12.19 1.58
C LEU A 291 -6.20 -11.60 2.65
N ARG A 292 -5.80 -10.54 3.36
CA ARG A 292 -6.62 -9.91 4.41
C ARG A 292 -7.83 -9.16 3.88
N GLU A 293 -7.84 -8.79 2.61
CA GLU A 293 -8.95 -8.03 2.02
C GLU A 293 -10.27 -8.81 2.09
N ARG A 294 -10.24 -10.15 2.14
CA ARG A 294 -11.44 -10.98 2.06
C ARG A 294 -11.35 -12.21 2.98
N ARG A 295 -12.37 -12.38 3.83
CA ARG A 295 -12.48 -13.55 4.74
C ARG A 295 -12.61 -14.90 4.01
N TYR A 296 -13.10 -14.89 2.76
CA TYR A 296 -13.25 -16.09 1.95
C TYR A 296 -11.93 -16.87 1.78
N TYR A 297 -10.78 -16.19 1.72
CA TYR A 297 -9.50 -16.88 1.49
C TYR A 297 -9.07 -17.76 2.66
N LEU A 298 -9.40 -17.38 3.90
CA LEU A 298 -9.12 -18.23 5.05
C LEU A 298 -9.96 -19.52 4.98
N GLN A 299 -11.23 -19.39 4.62
CA GLN A 299 -12.11 -20.55 4.40
C GLN A 299 -11.60 -21.44 3.26
N ALA A 300 -11.12 -20.86 2.16
CA ALA A 300 -10.56 -21.64 1.05
C ALA A 300 -9.31 -22.45 1.46
N LEU A 301 -8.46 -21.90 2.35
CA LEU A 301 -7.33 -22.63 2.91
C LEU A 301 -7.78 -23.76 3.85
N ASP A 302 -8.78 -23.51 4.70
CA ASP A 302 -9.36 -24.52 5.59
C ASP A 302 -9.97 -25.69 4.80
N GLU A 303 -10.76 -25.40 3.75
CA GLU A 303 -11.35 -26.40 2.86
C GLU A 303 -10.27 -27.20 2.11
N TRP A 304 -9.23 -26.53 1.60
CA TRP A 304 -8.13 -27.23 0.94
C TRP A 304 -7.41 -28.20 1.90
N LEU A 305 -7.13 -27.77 3.14
CA LEU A 305 -6.46 -28.60 4.15
C LEU A 305 -7.31 -29.81 4.58
N GLN A 306 -8.63 -29.64 4.67
CA GLN A 306 -9.54 -30.75 4.99
C GLN A 306 -9.55 -31.84 3.93
N VAL A 307 -9.47 -31.46 2.65
CA VAL A 307 -9.47 -32.42 1.53
C VAL A 307 -8.09 -33.04 1.30
N ASN A 308 -7.01 -32.29 1.58
CA ASN A 308 -5.64 -32.63 1.18
C ASN A 308 -4.70 -32.89 2.38
N VAL A 309 -5.20 -33.56 3.42
CA VAL A 309 -4.45 -33.80 4.68
C VAL A 309 -3.09 -34.48 4.46
N ASP A 310 -3.02 -35.45 3.54
CA ASP A 310 -1.79 -36.22 3.25
C ASP A 310 -0.95 -35.62 2.10
N HIS A 311 -1.29 -34.42 1.62
CA HIS A 311 -0.59 -33.81 0.50
C HIS A 311 0.78 -33.26 0.93
N GLY A 312 1.80 -33.38 0.07
CA GLY A 312 3.17 -32.97 0.39
C GLY A 312 3.35 -31.49 0.76
N LYS A 313 2.39 -30.64 0.37
CA LYS A 313 2.36 -29.19 0.68
C LYS A 313 1.50 -28.83 1.91
N ALA A 314 0.83 -29.79 2.54
CA ALA A 314 -0.16 -29.52 3.60
C ALA A 314 0.43 -28.76 4.80
N ARG A 315 1.66 -29.10 5.20
CA ARG A 315 2.35 -28.38 6.29
C ARG A 315 2.59 -26.91 5.96
N ALA A 316 3.11 -26.61 4.77
CA ALA A 316 3.39 -25.23 4.35
C ALA A 316 2.11 -24.40 4.25
N ILE A 317 1.01 -25.02 3.80
CA ILE A 317 -0.30 -24.37 3.71
C ILE A 317 -0.90 -24.13 5.11
N ALA A 318 -0.70 -25.06 6.05
CA ALA A 318 -1.11 -24.86 7.44
C ALA A 318 -0.36 -23.69 8.10
N GLU A 319 0.97 -23.60 7.90
CA GLU A 319 1.79 -22.48 8.39
C GLU A 319 1.34 -21.12 7.81
N LEU A 320 1.03 -21.08 6.50
CA LEU A 320 0.45 -19.91 5.84
C LEU A 320 -0.90 -19.53 6.46
N ARG A 321 -1.80 -20.51 6.62
CA ARG A 321 -3.14 -20.33 7.19
C ARG A 321 -3.09 -19.80 8.62
N GLU A 322 -2.23 -20.35 9.47
CA GLU A 322 -2.01 -19.84 10.84
C GLU A 322 -1.45 -18.41 10.84
N THR A 323 -0.57 -18.09 9.90
CA THR A 323 -0.01 -16.73 9.77
C THR A 323 -1.07 -15.73 9.34
N LEU A 324 -1.94 -16.10 8.41
CA LEU A 324 -3.09 -15.29 8.00
C LEU A 324 -4.07 -15.10 9.15
N GLU A 325 -4.43 -16.15 9.88
CA GLU A 325 -5.37 -16.08 11.01
C GLU A 325 -4.85 -15.13 12.09
N ARG A 326 -3.60 -15.30 12.56
CA ARG A 326 -2.98 -14.39 13.53
C ARG A 326 -2.97 -12.93 13.06
N SER A 327 -2.75 -12.73 11.77
CA SER A 327 -2.80 -11.40 11.15
C SER A 327 -4.23 -10.85 11.19
N VAL A 328 -5.24 -11.61 10.77
CA VAL A 328 -6.66 -11.21 10.79
C VAL A 328 -7.14 -10.89 12.22
N GLU A 329 -6.82 -11.72 13.19
CA GLU A 329 -7.11 -11.49 14.61
C GLU A 329 -6.40 -10.23 15.14
N GLY A 330 -5.15 -10.02 14.75
CA GLY A 330 -4.40 -8.79 15.04
C GLY A 330 -5.01 -7.53 14.41
N SER A 331 -5.69 -7.63 13.26
CA SER A 331 -6.46 -6.50 12.68
C SER A 331 -7.79 -6.25 13.37
N LEU A 332 -8.44 -7.28 13.92
CA LEU A 332 -9.64 -7.10 14.76
C LEU A 332 -9.30 -6.40 16.09
N HIS A 333 -8.05 -6.47 16.52
CA HIS A 333 -7.52 -5.77 17.69
C HIS A 333 -6.74 -4.48 17.37
N ARG A 334 -6.39 -4.21 16.10
CA ARG A 334 -5.83 -2.92 15.67
C ARG A 334 -6.95 -1.93 15.40
N ARG A 335 -6.89 -0.80 16.12
CA ARG A 335 -7.81 0.33 15.94
C ARG A 335 -7.80 0.83 14.49
N PRO A 336 -8.89 1.44 13.97
CA PRO A 336 -9.08 1.79 12.56
C PRO A 336 -8.09 2.82 11.96
N PHE A 337 -7.05 3.23 12.69
CA PHE A 337 -6.05 4.22 12.29
C PHE A 337 -4.66 3.71 12.69
N ASP A 338 -3.97 3.02 11.78
CA ASP A 338 -2.54 2.73 11.93
C ASP A 338 -1.67 3.88 11.41
N ASP A 339 -0.36 3.80 11.64
CA ASP A 339 0.58 4.89 11.32
C ASP A 339 0.67 5.15 9.80
N THR A 340 0.41 4.14 8.97
CA THR A 340 0.37 4.24 7.51
C THR A 340 -0.85 5.05 7.06
N THR A 341 -2.05 4.70 7.55
CA THR A 341 -3.30 5.41 7.24
C THR A 341 -3.27 6.85 7.78
N THR A 342 -2.64 7.03 8.95
CA THR A 342 -2.45 8.35 9.57
C THR A 342 -1.55 9.24 8.72
N SER A 343 -0.46 8.72 8.17
CA SER A 343 0.46 9.47 7.33
C SER A 343 -0.19 9.88 6.00
N GLN A 344 -0.93 8.96 5.37
CA GLN A 344 -1.68 9.23 4.14
C GLN A 344 -2.76 10.31 4.34
N LEU A 345 -3.51 10.28 5.44
CA LEU A 345 -4.51 11.30 5.74
C LEU A 345 -3.89 12.68 6.00
N VAL A 346 -2.72 12.74 6.63
CA VAL A 346 -1.97 13.99 6.82
C VAL A 346 -1.53 14.56 5.47
N GLU A 347 -1.01 13.72 4.58
CA GLU A 347 -0.60 14.14 3.23
C GLU A 347 -1.79 14.65 2.40
N VAL A 348 -2.92 13.93 2.41
CA VAL A 348 -4.15 14.38 1.72
C VAL A 348 -4.62 15.75 2.24
N LEU A 349 -4.59 15.97 3.56
CA LEU A 349 -4.98 17.25 4.15
C LEU A 349 -4.02 18.38 3.78
N ILE A 350 -2.72 18.10 3.67
CA ILE A 350 -1.74 19.09 3.19
C ILE A 350 -2.02 19.46 1.74
N ASP A 351 -2.32 18.47 0.89
CA ASP A 351 -2.60 18.67 -0.54
C ASP A 351 -3.85 19.54 -0.79
N VAL A 352 -4.86 19.45 0.07
CA VAL A 352 -6.05 20.32 0.01
C VAL A 352 -5.87 21.67 0.73
N GLY A 353 -4.64 21.98 1.16
CA GLY A 353 -4.23 23.32 1.61
C GLY A 353 -4.16 23.54 3.12
N PHE A 354 -4.23 22.49 3.95
CA PHE A 354 -4.00 22.63 5.39
C PHE A 354 -2.50 22.71 5.71
N SER A 355 -2.14 23.48 6.74
CA SER A 355 -0.76 23.43 7.26
C SER A 355 -0.47 22.04 7.84
N GLU A 356 0.79 21.60 7.77
CA GLU A 356 1.21 20.30 8.33
C GLU A 356 0.79 20.13 9.80
N ALA A 357 0.91 21.19 10.60
CA ALA A 357 0.47 21.19 12.00
C ALA A 357 -1.04 21.00 12.13
N THR A 358 -1.84 21.66 11.28
CA THR A 358 -3.30 21.53 11.27
C THR A 358 -3.75 20.16 10.76
N ALA A 359 -3.07 19.62 9.75
CA ALA A 359 -3.33 18.28 9.22
C ALA A 359 -3.05 17.20 10.28
N LYS A 360 -1.89 17.27 10.95
CA LYS A 360 -1.53 16.36 12.05
C LYS A 360 -2.50 16.47 13.23
N LEU A 361 -2.90 17.70 13.60
CA LEU A 361 -3.90 17.93 14.64
C LEU A 361 -5.25 17.31 14.25
N GLY A 362 -5.73 17.58 13.04
CA GLY A 362 -7.01 17.06 12.54
C GLY A 362 -7.04 15.53 12.49
N VAL A 363 -5.98 14.89 12.02
CA VAL A 363 -5.87 13.41 12.06
C VAL A 363 -5.80 12.89 13.49
N SER A 364 -5.09 13.58 14.40
CA SER A 364 -5.07 13.21 15.81
C SER A 364 -6.44 13.34 16.47
N GLU A 365 -7.20 14.39 16.15
CA GLU A 365 -8.58 14.56 16.63
C GLU A 365 -9.51 13.48 16.07
N LEU A 366 -9.41 13.17 14.77
CA LEU A 366 -10.12 12.04 14.16
C LEU A 366 -9.83 10.75 14.92
N ARG A 367 -8.56 10.44 15.20
CA ARG A 367 -8.15 9.25 15.98
C ARG A 367 -8.76 9.18 17.37
N MET A 368 -8.90 10.32 18.04
CA MET A 368 -9.50 10.40 19.38
C MET A 368 -11.02 10.22 19.37
N HIS A 369 -11.68 10.46 18.24
CA HIS A 369 -13.14 10.39 18.08
C HIS A 369 -13.63 9.11 17.38
N VAL A 370 -12.72 8.16 17.10
CA VAL A 370 -13.05 6.89 16.44
C VAL A 370 -13.50 5.89 17.48
N ASP A 371 -14.69 6.17 18.00
CA ASP A 371 -15.60 5.27 18.69
C ASP A 371 -17.03 5.70 18.33
N ALA A 372 -17.26 6.04 17.06
CA ALA A 372 -18.59 6.40 16.59
C ALA A 372 -19.47 5.15 16.57
N ASP A 373 -20.57 5.19 17.33
CA ASP A 373 -21.62 4.19 17.28
C ASP A 373 -22.11 4.05 15.81
N VAL A 374 -21.99 2.86 15.24
CA VAL A 374 -22.33 2.55 13.83
C VAL A 374 -23.77 2.99 13.52
N MET A 375 -24.68 2.87 14.49
CA MET A 375 -26.07 3.30 14.32
C MET A 375 -26.22 4.82 14.22
N VAL A 376 -25.34 5.58 14.88
CA VAL A 376 -25.32 7.05 14.81
C VAL A 376 -24.74 7.52 13.48
N ALA A 377 -23.72 6.83 12.96
CA ALA A 377 -23.15 7.10 11.65
C ALA A 377 -24.15 6.82 10.50
N GLU A 378 -24.84 5.68 10.53
CA GLU A 378 -25.89 5.37 9.54
C GLU A 378 -27.04 6.39 9.58
N LEU A 379 -27.42 6.83 10.79
CA LEU A 379 -28.46 7.84 10.95
C LEU A 379 -28.00 9.21 10.44
N TRP A 380 -26.74 9.59 10.67
CA TRP A 380 -26.16 10.81 10.10
C TRP A 380 -26.24 10.81 8.58
N GLN A 381 -25.79 9.72 7.94
CA GLN A 381 -25.84 9.60 6.47
C GLN A 381 -27.27 9.74 5.95
N ARG A 382 -28.23 9.05 6.59
CA ARG A 382 -29.66 9.11 6.21
C ARG A 382 -30.25 10.51 6.32
N VAL A 383 -29.84 11.31 7.31
CA VAL A 383 -30.30 12.70 7.46
C VAL A 383 -29.66 13.58 6.37
N ILE A 384 -28.36 13.41 6.12
CA ILE A 384 -27.61 14.19 5.13
C ILE A 384 -28.08 13.93 3.69
N ASP A 385 -28.40 12.68 3.34
CA ASP A 385 -28.88 12.35 1.99
C ASP A 385 -30.14 13.13 1.58
N GLN A 386 -30.95 13.56 2.56
CA GLN A 386 -32.14 14.37 2.30
C GLN A 386 -31.80 15.80 1.87
N PHE A 387 -30.62 16.30 2.21
CA PHE A 387 -30.11 17.62 1.81
C PHE A 387 -29.52 17.64 0.39
N ALA A 388 -29.25 16.48 -0.22
CA ALA A 388 -28.65 16.41 -1.56
C ALA A 388 -29.46 17.16 -2.64
N THR A 389 -30.77 17.31 -2.43
CA THR A 389 -31.68 18.02 -3.34
C THR A 389 -31.86 19.51 -3.02
N GLN A 390 -31.29 20.00 -1.91
CA GLN A 390 -31.42 21.38 -1.46
C GLN A 390 -30.35 22.26 -2.12
N PRO A 391 -30.70 23.37 -2.81
CA PRO A 391 -29.70 24.04 -3.64
C PRO A 391 -28.62 24.80 -2.85
N ASP A 392 -28.89 25.29 -1.63
CA ASP A 392 -27.85 25.98 -0.84
C ASP A 392 -26.78 25.00 -0.34
N TYR A 393 -27.17 23.77 -0.01
CA TYR A 393 -26.28 22.67 0.35
C TYR A 393 -25.33 22.31 -0.81
N SER A 394 -25.84 22.34 -2.03
CA SER A 394 -25.06 22.02 -3.24
C SER A 394 -24.17 23.19 -3.69
N LEU A 395 -24.68 24.42 -3.61
CA LEU A 395 -24.02 25.62 -4.15
C LEU A 395 -23.00 26.26 -3.20
N PHE A 396 -23.21 26.17 -1.88
CA PHE A 396 -22.38 26.87 -0.89
C PHE A 396 -21.62 25.89 0.02
N PRO A 397 -20.29 25.72 -0.16
CA PRO A 397 -19.49 24.80 0.65
C PRO A 397 -19.56 25.05 2.15
N ASP A 398 -19.53 26.32 2.59
CA ASP A 398 -19.63 26.65 4.02
C ASP A 398 -21.01 26.30 4.60
N ALA A 399 -22.08 26.37 3.81
CA ALA A 399 -23.41 25.94 4.22
C ALA A 399 -23.48 24.41 4.40
N ARG A 400 -22.85 23.66 3.49
CA ARG A 400 -22.69 22.21 3.59
C ARG A 400 -21.94 21.81 4.86
N MET A 401 -20.76 22.41 5.09
CA MET A 401 -19.96 22.13 6.29
C MET A 401 -20.73 22.45 7.58
N LEU A 402 -21.44 23.58 7.62
CA LEU A 402 -22.26 24.00 8.75
C LEU A 402 -23.34 22.96 9.08
N VAL A 403 -24.11 22.50 8.09
CA VAL A 403 -25.22 21.57 8.34
C VAL A 403 -24.71 20.18 8.71
N GLU A 404 -23.66 19.69 8.06
CA GLU A 404 -23.02 18.40 8.38
C GLU A 404 -22.50 18.36 9.82
N ALA A 405 -21.83 19.44 10.24
CA ALA A 405 -21.32 19.59 11.60
C ALA A 405 -22.44 19.67 12.64
N LEU A 406 -23.48 20.49 12.38
CA LEU A 406 -24.60 20.64 13.31
C LEU A 406 -25.44 19.37 13.46
N ILE A 407 -25.67 18.61 12.38
CA ILE A 407 -26.36 17.32 12.46
C ILE A 407 -25.55 16.31 13.28
N ASN A 408 -24.23 16.24 13.07
CA ASN A 408 -23.36 15.39 13.87
C ASN A 408 -23.41 15.79 15.36
N LEU A 409 -23.37 17.08 15.68
CA LEU A 409 -23.48 17.58 17.06
C LEU A 409 -24.83 17.25 17.69
N LEU A 410 -25.92 17.43 16.96
CA LEU A 410 -27.26 17.08 17.44
C LEU A 410 -27.38 15.59 17.73
N LEU A 411 -26.89 14.74 16.83
CA LEU A 411 -26.89 13.29 17.04
C LEU A 411 -26.06 12.87 18.25
N ARG A 412 -24.85 13.43 18.41
CA ARG A 412 -23.99 13.20 19.58
C ARG A 412 -24.68 13.68 20.87
N PHE A 413 -25.34 14.83 20.83
CA PHE A 413 -26.10 15.33 21.98
C PHE A 413 -27.28 14.41 22.33
N LEU A 414 -28.06 13.97 21.34
CA LEU A 414 -29.15 13.02 21.53
C LEU A 414 -28.67 11.69 22.11
N ALA A 415 -27.54 11.16 21.61
CA ALA A 415 -26.93 9.93 22.11
C ALA A 415 -26.45 10.11 23.56
N ALA A 416 -25.70 11.19 23.84
CA ALA A 416 -25.22 11.52 25.17
C ALA A 416 -26.38 11.62 26.17
N ARG A 417 -27.45 12.35 25.82
CA ARG A 417 -28.63 12.51 26.69
C ARG A 417 -29.51 11.26 26.77
N SER A 418 -29.36 10.31 25.86
CA SER A 418 -30.04 9.00 25.96
C SER A 418 -29.32 8.05 26.92
N ASN A 419 -27.99 8.13 27.00
CA ASN A 419 -27.17 7.22 27.80
C ASN A 419 -26.75 7.80 29.17
N VAL A 420 -26.94 9.09 29.41
CA VAL A 420 -26.55 9.73 30.68
C VAL A 420 -27.56 9.49 31.79
N GLY A 421 -27.05 9.17 32.98
CA GLY A 421 -27.81 9.15 34.24
C GLY A 421 -27.48 10.35 35.14
N VAL A 422 -28.37 10.67 36.09
CA VAL A 422 -28.23 11.83 36.99
C VAL A 422 -26.93 11.82 37.81
N SER A 423 -26.41 10.64 38.16
CA SER A 423 -25.15 10.49 38.88
C SER A 423 -23.91 10.77 38.02
N THR A 424 -24.03 10.68 36.69
CA THR A 424 -22.93 10.86 35.73
C THR A 424 -22.81 12.31 35.29
N ASP A 425 -23.94 13.00 35.08
CA ASP A 425 -23.99 14.41 34.71
C ASP A 425 -25.16 15.10 35.44
N PRO A 426 -24.89 15.83 36.54
CA PRO A 426 -25.94 16.56 37.27
C PRO A 426 -26.69 17.57 36.41
N ALA A 427 -26.08 18.10 35.34
CA ALA A 427 -26.73 19.04 34.43
C ALA A 427 -27.86 18.38 33.62
N ALA A 428 -27.86 17.06 33.47
CA ALA A 428 -28.93 16.31 32.80
C ALA A 428 -30.10 15.92 33.73
N SER A 429 -30.08 16.34 35.00
CA SER A 429 -31.11 16.00 36.00
C SER A 429 -32.53 16.42 35.59
N TYR A 430 -32.67 17.53 34.86
CA TYR A 430 -33.94 18.04 34.36
C TYR A 430 -34.70 17.01 33.50
N LEU A 431 -33.99 16.08 32.84
CA LEU A 431 -34.61 15.02 32.02
C LEU A 431 -35.36 13.96 32.84
N PHE A 432 -35.10 13.88 34.15
CA PHE A 432 -35.69 12.89 35.05
C PHE A 432 -36.72 13.51 36.00
N GLN A 433 -36.93 14.82 35.93
CA GLN A 433 -37.87 15.52 36.81
C GLN A 433 -39.32 15.18 36.44
N ARG A 434 -40.00 14.45 37.34
CA ARG A 434 -41.40 14.01 37.15
C ARG A 434 -42.40 14.68 38.09
N ASN A 435 -41.93 15.28 39.18
CA ASN A 435 -42.73 15.92 40.21
C ASN A 435 -42.28 17.39 40.40
N GLY A 436 -43.19 18.27 40.80
CA GLY A 436 -42.90 19.70 40.99
C GLY A 436 -42.96 20.50 39.67
N GLU A 437 -42.15 21.55 39.57
CA GLU A 437 -42.08 22.38 38.36
C GLU A 437 -41.40 21.61 37.22
N LEU A 438 -42.11 21.34 36.13
CA LEU A 438 -41.55 20.63 34.98
C LEU A 438 -40.48 21.45 34.27
N PRO A 439 -39.48 20.81 33.65
CA PRO A 439 -38.40 21.50 32.96
C PRO A 439 -38.94 22.36 31.81
N VAL A 440 -38.24 23.46 31.55
CA VAL A 440 -38.61 24.48 30.58
C VAL A 440 -37.65 24.50 29.40
N GLU A 441 -37.98 25.29 28.37
CA GLU A 441 -37.18 25.39 27.14
C GLU A 441 -35.76 25.89 27.40
N HIS A 442 -35.62 26.80 28.37
CA HIS A 442 -34.33 27.35 28.79
C HIS A 442 -33.37 26.27 29.35
N ASP A 443 -33.88 25.25 30.03
CA ASP A 443 -33.04 24.15 30.55
C ASP A 443 -32.38 23.38 29.40
N LEU A 444 -33.17 23.05 28.37
CA LEU A 444 -32.67 22.38 27.16
C LEU A 444 -31.75 23.28 26.32
N GLN A 445 -32.06 24.57 26.21
CA GLN A 445 -31.22 25.54 25.51
C GLN A 445 -29.85 25.66 26.17
N LEU A 446 -29.81 25.88 27.50
CA LEU A 446 -28.55 26.00 28.25
C LEU A 446 -27.72 24.72 28.16
N ASP A 447 -28.36 23.56 28.26
CA ASP A 447 -27.69 22.27 28.17
C ASP A 447 -27.04 22.08 26.79
N PHE A 448 -27.80 22.32 25.73
CA PHE A 448 -27.29 22.18 24.38
C PHE A 448 -26.22 23.24 24.04
N LEU A 449 -26.38 24.48 24.50
CA LEU A 449 -25.38 25.53 24.31
C LEU A 449 -24.04 25.17 24.99
N LYS A 450 -24.09 24.64 26.22
CA LYS A 450 -22.88 24.15 26.92
C LYS A 450 -22.25 22.98 26.15
N PHE A 451 -23.06 22.08 25.62
CA PHE A 451 -22.57 20.97 24.79
C PHE A 451 -21.84 21.48 23.54
N LEU A 452 -22.41 22.47 22.84
CA LEU A 452 -21.78 23.09 21.67
C LEU A 452 -20.44 23.76 22.02
N HIS A 453 -20.37 24.49 23.12
CA HIS A 453 -19.13 25.12 23.58
C HIS A 453 -18.06 24.10 23.98
N ALA A 454 -18.45 23.00 24.62
CA ALA A 454 -17.54 21.93 25.02
C ALA A 454 -17.00 21.12 23.83
N ALA A 455 -17.76 21.04 22.73
CA ALA A 455 -17.36 20.34 21.51
C ALA A 455 -16.23 21.03 20.72
N GLY A 456 -15.73 22.20 21.16
CA GLY A 456 -14.45 22.75 20.72
C GLY A 456 -14.42 23.34 19.31
N LEU A 457 -15.56 23.50 18.64
CA LEU A 457 -15.60 24.08 17.30
C LEU A 457 -15.48 25.61 17.37
N THR A 458 -14.25 26.12 17.46
CA THR A 458 -13.88 27.55 17.61
C THR A 458 -14.41 28.47 16.50
N SER A 459 -14.97 27.92 15.43
CA SER A 459 -15.50 28.64 14.27
C SER A 459 -17.00 28.94 14.31
N PHE A 460 -17.77 28.35 15.23
CA PHE A 460 -19.20 28.67 15.39
C PHE A 460 -19.39 29.72 16.48
N GLN A 461 -20.14 30.77 16.16
CA GLN A 461 -20.71 31.63 17.18
C GLN A 461 -22.12 31.12 17.49
N ALA A 462 -22.28 30.52 18.66
CA ALA A 462 -23.55 30.09 19.22
C ALA A 462 -23.98 31.06 20.33
N GLU A 463 -25.06 31.82 20.12
CA GLU A 463 -25.54 32.82 21.08
C GLU A 463 -26.98 32.52 21.47
N ALA A 464 -27.25 32.45 22.78
CA ALA A 464 -28.61 32.44 23.30
C ALA A 464 -29.25 33.82 23.09
N ARG A 465 -30.46 33.84 22.53
CA ARG A 465 -31.25 35.08 22.42
C ARG A 465 -32.08 35.31 23.68
N ASP A 466 -31.45 35.81 24.74
CA ASP A 466 -32.21 36.34 25.90
C ASP A 466 -32.74 37.74 25.57
N ARG A 467 -33.88 37.80 24.87
CA ARG A 467 -34.74 38.99 24.95
C ARG A 467 -35.81 38.71 26.00
N GLY A 468 -36.07 39.67 26.88
CA GLY A 468 -36.96 39.64 28.05
C GLY A 468 -38.44 39.28 27.82
N GLY A 469 -38.71 38.26 27.01
CA GLY A 469 -40.01 37.66 26.70
C GLY A 469 -39.96 36.13 26.62
N GLY A 470 -38.91 35.47 27.16
CA GLY A 470 -38.88 34.02 27.40
C GLY A 470 -38.62 33.13 26.17
N ARG A 471 -37.83 33.58 25.19
CA ARG A 471 -37.48 32.77 24.00
C ARG A 471 -36.14 32.05 24.21
N ALA A 472 -36.09 30.76 23.89
CA ALA A 472 -34.96 29.89 24.15
C ALA A 472 -34.17 29.50 22.88
N ASP A 473 -34.15 30.34 21.85
CA ASP A 473 -33.52 30.00 20.57
C ASP A 473 -31.99 30.21 20.59
N ILE A 474 -31.28 29.52 19.69
CA ILE A 474 -29.82 29.62 19.54
C ILE A 474 -29.48 30.06 18.11
N ASP A 475 -28.85 31.24 17.99
CA ASP A 475 -28.29 31.72 16.73
C ASP A 475 -26.97 31.02 16.44
N ILE A 476 -26.80 30.50 15.22
CA ILE A 476 -25.53 29.92 14.76
C ILE A 476 -24.98 30.71 13.58
N ARG A 477 -23.74 31.20 13.70
CA ARG A 477 -23.00 31.84 12.61
C ARG A 477 -21.69 31.09 12.31
N PHE A 478 -21.42 30.86 11.03
CA PHE A 478 -20.21 30.21 10.52
C PHE A 478 -19.81 30.81 9.18
N ARG A 479 -18.64 31.48 9.11
CA ARG A 479 -18.06 32.02 7.86
C ARG A 479 -19.04 32.82 6.99
N GLY A 480 -19.90 33.64 7.61
CA GLY A 480 -20.91 34.45 6.92
C GLY A 480 -22.22 33.71 6.60
N VAL A 481 -22.30 32.42 6.89
CA VAL A 481 -23.53 31.62 6.84
C VAL A 481 -24.23 31.66 8.20
N ASN A 482 -25.52 31.97 8.21
CA ASN A 482 -26.34 32.05 9.42
C ASN A 482 -27.48 31.03 9.39
N THR A 483 -27.71 30.34 10.50
CA THR A 483 -28.88 29.49 10.73
C THR A 483 -29.36 29.61 12.18
N ILE A 484 -30.48 28.97 12.52
CA ILE A 484 -31.14 29.06 13.83
C ILE A 484 -31.48 27.65 14.33
N ILE A 485 -31.38 27.48 15.65
CA ILE A 485 -31.93 26.33 16.37
C ILE A 485 -33.06 26.85 17.25
N GLU A 486 -34.29 26.64 16.80
CA GLU A 486 -35.50 26.96 17.57
C GLU A 486 -35.66 25.91 18.67
N VAL A 487 -35.73 26.33 19.93
CA VAL A 487 -35.90 25.40 21.06
C VAL A 487 -37.32 25.49 21.59
N LYS A 488 -37.99 24.34 21.70
CA LYS A 488 -39.38 24.25 22.19
C LYS A 488 -39.56 23.18 23.24
N LYS A 489 -40.62 23.29 24.04
CA LYS A 489 -41.14 22.19 24.86
C LYS A 489 -42.54 21.82 24.40
N ASP A 490 -42.87 20.53 24.43
CA ASP A 490 -44.20 20.07 24.04
C ASP A 490 -44.61 18.85 24.87
N GLY A 491 -45.83 18.88 25.41
CA GLY A 491 -46.41 17.82 26.25
C GLY A 491 -47.21 16.76 25.48
N ASN A 492 -47.38 16.93 24.18
CA ASN A 492 -48.12 16.02 23.32
C ASN A 492 -47.43 15.86 21.97
N VAL A 493 -46.41 14.99 21.95
CA VAL A 493 -45.52 14.73 20.82
C VAL A 493 -45.80 13.35 20.22
N PRO A 494 -46.72 13.24 19.25
CA PRO A 494 -46.95 11.98 18.55
C PRO A 494 -45.77 11.62 17.63
N ASP A 495 -45.25 12.59 16.88
CA ASP A 495 -44.13 12.43 15.94
C ASP A 495 -43.49 13.79 15.58
N ASN A 496 -42.35 13.74 14.87
CA ASN A 496 -41.62 14.93 14.43
C ASN A 496 -42.36 15.75 13.35
N ALA A 497 -43.12 15.10 12.48
CA ALA A 497 -43.90 15.78 11.44
C ALA A 497 -44.96 16.71 12.05
N THR A 498 -45.57 16.30 13.15
CA THR A 498 -46.52 17.10 13.93
C THR A 498 -45.83 18.30 14.59
N LEU A 499 -44.63 18.10 15.15
CA LEU A 499 -43.82 19.19 15.70
C LEU A 499 -43.43 20.20 14.62
N ALA A 500 -43.02 19.75 13.43
CA ALA A 500 -42.73 20.63 12.30
C ALA A 500 -43.97 21.45 11.90
N LYS A 501 -45.16 20.85 11.82
CA LYS A 501 -46.39 21.59 11.52
C LYS A 501 -46.67 22.71 12.52
N ARG A 502 -46.39 22.49 13.82
CA ARG A 502 -46.62 23.47 14.89
C ARG A 502 -45.56 24.57 14.93
N TYR A 503 -44.27 24.22 14.79
CA TYR A 503 -43.17 25.10 15.17
C TYR A 503 -42.21 25.46 14.05
N ALA A 504 -42.15 24.72 12.94
CA ALA A 504 -41.19 25.00 11.85
C ALA A 504 -41.35 26.40 11.25
N GLY A 505 -42.56 26.97 11.27
CA GLY A 505 -42.80 28.34 10.80
C GLY A 505 -42.08 29.41 11.63
N GLN A 506 -41.76 29.13 12.90
CA GLN A 506 -41.01 30.04 13.77
C GLN A 506 -39.53 30.02 13.39
N ALA A 507 -38.97 28.84 13.13
CA ALA A 507 -37.60 28.67 12.66
C ALA A 507 -37.36 29.33 11.28
N THR A 508 -38.28 29.17 10.31
CA THR A 508 -38.11 29.75 8.97
C THR A 508 -38.22 31.28 8.96
N GLY A 509 -38.90 31.89 9.93
CA GLY A 509 -39.05 33.35 10.02
C GLY A 509 -37.73 34.11 10.18
N TYR A 510 -36.68 33.45 10.71
CA TYR A 510 -35.35 34.03 10.88
C TYR A 510 -34.39 33.77 9.72
N LEU A 511 -34.77 32.94 8.76
CA LEU A 511 -33.90 32.48 7.66
C LEU A 511 -34.11 33.28 6.36
N THR A 512 -34.84 34.39 6.42
CA THR A 512 -35.17 35.23 5.24
C THR A 512 -33.95 35.75 4.47
N THR A 513 -32.80 35.88 5.14
CA THR A 513 -31.50 36.29 4.56
C THR A 513 -30.42 35.23 4.75
N GLY A 514 -30.78 34.04 5.24
CA GLY A 514 -29.88 32.94 5.55
C GLY A 514 -30.04 31.77 4.58
N VAL A 515 -29.50 30.63 4.99
CA VAL A 515 -29.68 29.36 4.27
C VAL A 515 -31.12 28.86 4.38
N ARG A 516 -31.60 28.13 3.39
CA ARG A 516 -32.96 27.55 3.39
C ARG A 516 -33.03 26.25 4.21
N PHE A 517 -32.30 26.18 5.31
CA PHE A 517 -32.43 25.12 6.30
C PHE A 517 -32.22 25.63 7.73
N GLY A 518 -32.93 25.00 8.66
CA GLY A 518 -32.91 25.35 10.08
C GLY A 518 -33.15 24.13 10.96
N PHE A 519 -33.16 24.36 12.27
CA PHE A 519 -33.25 23.28 13.25
C PHE A 519 -34.34 23.57 14.27
N LEU A 520 -35.02 22.51 14.70
CA LEU A 520 -36.00 22.53 15.77
C LEU A 520 -35.58 21.48 16.81
N LEU A 521 -35.23 21.93 18.01
CA LEU A 521 -34.84 21.07 19.12
C LEU A 521 -35.95 21.09 20.19
N VAL A 522 -36.58 19.94 20.43
CA VAL A 522 -37.78 19.86 21.29
C VAL A 522 -37.52 19.07 22.56
N LEU A 523 -37.89 19.65 23.71
CA LEU A 523 -38.05 18.95 24.97
C LEU A 523 -39.41 18.24 24.99
N ASP A 524 -39.38 16.91 24.82
CA ASP A 524 -40.58 16.07 24.78
C ASP A 524 -41.00 15.69 26.20
N LEU A 525 -42.09 16.33 26.66
CA LEU A 525 -42.73 16.11 27.96
C LEU A 525 -43.86 15.07 27.91
N THR A 526 -44.01 14.33 26.81
CA THR A 526 -45.01 13.27 26.72
C THR A 526 -44.57 12.11 27.60
N ASP A 527 -45.36 11.78 28.64
CA ASP A 527 -45.00 10.70 29.56
C ASP A 527 -45.23 9.33 28.91
N ARG A 528 -44.14 8.69 28.51
CA ARG A 528 -44.12 7.32 27.98
C ARG A 528 -43.86 6.30 29.08
N LYS A 529 -44.44 6.52 30.26
CA LYS A 529 -44.18 5.76 31.50
C LYS A 529 -42.70 5.72 31.90
N GLY A 530 -41.94 6.74 31.50
CA GLY A 530 -40.50 6.85 31.73
C GLY A 530 -39.61 6.16 30.68
N HIS A 531 -40.17 5.47 29.68
CA HIS A 531 -39.41 4.89 28.57
C HIS A 531 -38.94 5.96 27.58
N GLN A 532 -37.90 5.63 26.82
CA GLN A 532 -37.38 6.45 25.72
C GLN A 532 -37.55 5.73 24.40
N GLN A 533 -37.82 6.50 23.34
CA GLN A 533 -37.83 5.99 21.97
C GLN A 533 -36.42 5.91 21.39
N GLN A 534 -36.25 5.10 20.34
CA GLN A 534 -34.99 4.92 19.65
C GLN A 534 -34.55 6.26 19.02
N ILE A 535 -33.24 6.52 18.94
CA ILE A 535 -32.70 7.78 18.42
C ILE A 535 -33.14 8.10 16.98
N SER A 536 -33.35 7.08 16.15
CA SER A 536 -33.85 7.16 14.78
C SER A 536 -35.30 7.65 14.69
N GLU A 537 -36.10 7.48 15.74
CA GLU A 537 -37.46 8.04 15.86
C GLU A 537 -37.45 9.47 16.41
N ARG A 538 -36.27 10.02 16.72
CA ARG A 538 -36.11 11.29 17.45
C ARG A 538 -35.41 12.37 16.62
N ILE A 539 -35.03 12.06 15.39
CA ILE A 539 -34.49 13.04 14.45
C ILE A 539 -35.00 12.76 13.03
N THR A 540 -35.55 13.78 12.37
CA THR A 540 -36.01 13.72 10.97
C THR A 540 -35.75 15.04 10.26
N VAL A 541 -35.81 15.04 8.93
CA VAL A 541 -35.81 16.26 8.12
C VAL A 541 -37.23 16.48 7.61
N GLU A 542 -37.77 17.66 7.89
CA GLU A 542 -39.14 18.03 7.54
C GLU A 542 -39.13 19.19 6.56
N ARG A 543 -40.04 19.18 5.58
CA ARG A 543 -40.14 20.24 4.57
C ARG A 543 -41.14 21.30 5.01
N LYS A 544 -40.78 22.58 4.87
CA LYS A 544 -41.66 23.69 5.21
C LYS A 544 -41.60 24.81 4.17
N THR A 545 -42.76 25.11 3.59
CA THR A 545 -42.98 26.33 2.81
C THR A 545 -43.81 27.31 3.66
N PRO A 546 -43.27 28.47 4.07
CA PRO A 546 -44.02 29.49 4.80
C PRO A 546 -45.22 30.01 4.00
N ALA A 547 -46.30 30.38 4.68
CA ALA A 547 -47.46 30.96 4.01
C ALA A 547 -47.06 32.30 3.34
N GLY A 548 -47.38 32.45 2.05
CA GLY A 548 -47.00 33.63 1.27
C GLY A 548 -45.58 33.62 0.69
N SER A 549 -44.91 32.46 0.69
CA SER A 549 -43.58 32.25 0.08
C SER A 549 -43.61 31.03 -0.83
N ASP A 550 -42.90 31.08 -1.96
CA ASP A 550 -42.67 29.91 -2.83
C ASP A 550 -41.37 29.17 -2.46
N THR A 551 -40.62 29.68 -1.47
CA THR A 551 -39.37 29.07 -1.02
C THR A 551 -39.63 27.97 0.01
N GLU A 552 -39.23 26.74 -0.33
CA GLU A 552 -39.19 25.60 0.58
C GLU A 552 -37.92 25.61 1.44
N TYR A 553 -38.07 25.28 2.72
CA TYR A 553 -37.00 25.12 3.70
C TYR A 553 -36.95 23.69 4.22
N LEU A 554 -35.75 23.18 4.51
CA LEU A 554 -35.55 21.93 5.23
C LEU A 554 -35.34 22.20 6.72
N ILE A 555 -36.15 21.61 7.58
CA ILE A 555 -36.06 21.76 9.03
C ILE A 555 -35.68 20.42 9.65
N VAL A 556 -34.50 20.36 10.27
CA VAL A 556 -34.10 19.19 11.07
C VAL A 556 -34.82 19.25 12.40
N VAL A 557 -35.72 18.32 12.65
CA VAL A 557 -36.46 18.21 13.91
C VAL A 557 -35.79 17.16 14.77
N ALA A 558 -35.27 17.55 15.94
CA ALA A 558 -34.64 16.67 16.91
C ALA A 558 -35.36 16.78 18.27
N ARG A 559 -35.51 15.66 18.99
CA ARG A 559 -36.22 15.66 20.29
C ARG A 559 -35.48 14.98 21.43
N VAL A 560 -35.51 15.60 22.61
CA VAL A 560 -34.97 15.10 23.86
C VAL A 560 -36.10 14.69 24.80
N GLN A 561 -36.13 13.42 25.20
CA GLN A 561 -37.15 12.91 26.11
C GLN A 561 -36.89 13.38 27.55
N ALA A 562 -37.84 14.10 28.14
CA ALA A 562 -37.91 14.38 29.57
C ALA A 562 -38.83 13.36 30.29
N LEU A 563 -39.07 13.55 31.59
CA LEU A 563 -39.84 12.62 32.43
C LEU A 563 -39.28 11.18 32.43
N ARG A 564 -37.99 11.00 32.20
CA ARG A 564 -37.36 9.67 32.15
C ARG A 564 -37.38 9.01 33.53
N LYS A 565 -37.40 7.69 33.53
CA LYS A 565 -37.06 6.87 34.71
C LYS A 565 -35.66 6.29 34.52
N THR A 566 -34.96 6.05 35.62
CA THR A 566 -33.72 5.28 35.57
C THR A 566 -34.02 3.81 35.21
N PRO A 567 -33.06 3.04 34.64
CA PRO A 567 -33.29 1.64 34.31
C PRO A 567 -33.80 0.78 35.48
N HIS A 568 -33.44 1.13 36.71
CA HIS A 568 -33.90 0.45 37.92
C HIS A 568 -35.40 0.67 38.19
N GLU A 569 -35.93 1.84 37.84
CA GLU A 569 -37.33 2.26 38.09
C GLU A 569 -38.30 1.87 36.96
N LEU A 570 -37.77 1.32 35.86
CA LEU A 570 -38.53 0.81 34.70
C LEU A 570 -39.02 -0.65 34.88
N LYS A 571 -38.71 -1.28 36.02
CA LYS A 571 -39.16 -2.64 36.36
C LYS A 571 -40.65 -2.76 36.57
#